data_AF-A0A960E6L8-F1
#
_entry.id   AF-A0A960E6L8-F1
#
_cell.length_a   1.000
_cell.length_b   1.000
_cell.length_c   1.000
_cell.angle_alpha   90.00
_cell.angle_beta   90.00
_cell.angle_gamma   90.00
#
_symmetry.space_group_name_H-M   'P 1'
#
loop_
_entity.id
_entity.type
_entity.pdbx_description
1 polymer ?
#
loop_
_entity_poly.entity_id
_entity_poly.type
_entity_poly.pdbx_seq_one_letter_code
_entity_poly.pdbx_strand_id
1 'polypeptide(L)' 'MSDTNTMSIDIGISDADRKEIAAGLSKVLADTYTLYLKTHNYHWNVVGPMFNTLHLMFEEQ' A
#
# COMPACT_ATOMS: atom_id res chain seq x y z
N MET A 1 37.19 3.69 12.42
CA MET A 1 36.10 4.58 12.86
C MET A 1 34.97 4.42 11.86
N SER A 2 33.88 3.72 12.08
CA SER A 2 33.44 2.85 13.17
C SER A 2 32.65 1.74 12.50
N ASP A 3 32.89 0.49 12.88
CA ASP A 3 32.07 -0.64 12.45
C ASP A 3 30.64 -0.42 12.94
N THR A 4 29.73 -0.10 12.03
CA THR A 4 28.31 -0.12 12.32
C THR A 4 27.92 -1.57 12.54
N ASN A 5 27.89 -1.99 13.80
CA ASN A 5 27.35 -3.26 14.25
C ASN A 5 25.88 -3.36 13.84
N THR A 6 25.62 -3.88 12.64
CA THR A 6 24.28 -4.25 12.21
C THR A 6 23.82 -5.41 13.08
N MET A 7 22.99 -5.10 14.08
CA MET A 7 22.32 -6.11 14.91
C MET A 7 21.63 -7.11 13.97
N SER A 8 22.17 -8.32 13.89
CA SER A 8 21.60 -9.39 13.08
C SER A 8 20.20 -9.72 13.61
N ILE A 9 19.19 -9.55 12.76
CA ILE A 9 17.79 -9.83 13.12
C ILE A 9 17.63 -11.34 13.26
N ASP A 10 17.44 -11.82 14.49
CA ASP A 10 17.13 -13.21 14.82
C ASP A 10 15.73 -13.31 15.43
N ILE A 11 14.76 -13.62 14.57
CA ILE A 11 13.32 -13.74 14.91
C ILE A 11 12.76 -15.10 14.49
N GLY A 12 13.63 -16.09 14.24
CA GLY A 12 13.22 -17.41 13.76
C GLY A 12 12.78 -17.48 12.29
N ILE A 13 13.05 -16.43 11.50
CA ILE A 13 12.76 -16.37 10.06
C ILE A 13 14.08 -16.15 9.31
N SER A 14 14.32 -16.95 8.27
CA SER A 14 15.55 -16.85 7.49
C SER A 14 15.66 -15.50 6.76
N ASP A 15 16.87 -15.07 6.44
CA ASP A 15 17.09 -13.81 5.73
C ASP A 15 16.43 -13.79 4.34
N ALA A 16 16.43 -14.93 3.65
CA ALA A 16 15.77 -15.09 2.35
C ALA A 16 14.26 -14.91 2.48
N ASP A 17 13.63 -15.59 3.44
CA ASP A 17 12.19 -15.50 3.66
C ASP A 17 11.79 -14.09 4.08
N ARG A 18 12.57 -13.42 4.94
CA ARG A 18 12.31 -12.03 5.33
C ARG A 18 12.34 -11.08 4.14
N LYS A 19 13.28 -11.26 3.21
CA LYS A 19 13.37 -10.44 1.99
C LYS A 19 12.16 -10.66 1.08
N GLU A 20 11.74 -11.91 0.91
CA GLU A 20 10.56 -12.24 0.11
C GLU A 20 9.28 -11.67 0.73
N ILE A 21 9.10 -11.83 2.05
CA ILE A 21 7.97 -11.25 2.79
C ILE A 21 7.98 -9.72 2.66
N ALA A 22 9.13 -9.07 2.87
CA ALA A 22 9.23 -7.62 2.75
C ALA A 22 8.89 -7.13 1.35
N ALA A 23 9.32 -7.84 0.30
CA ALA A 23 8.96 -7.54 -1.08
C ALA A 23 7.45 -7.69 -1.33
N GLY A 24 6.84 -8.78 -0.84
CA GLY A 24 5.40 -9.01 -0.93
C GLY A 24 4.58 -7.93 -0.23
N LEU A 25 4.95 -7.58 1.01
CA LEU A 25 4.30 -6.52 1.78
C LEU A 25 4.44 -5.16 1.10
N SER A 26 5.63 -4.84 0.56
CA SER A 26 5.86 -3.60 -0.17
C SER A 26 4.97 -3.49 -1.39
N LYS A 27 4.80 -4.59 -2.13
CA LYS A 27 3.90 -4.64 -3.29
C LYS A 27 2.44 -4.42 -2.89
N VAL A 28 1.95 -5.17 -1.90
CA VAL A 28 0.55 -5.02 -1.44
C VAL A 28 0.29 -3.61 -0.93
N LEU A 29 1.22 -3.01 -0.19
CA LEU A 29 1.11 -1.62 0.28
C LEU A 29 1.04 -0.63 -0.89
N ALA A 30 1.89 -0.80 -1.91
CA ALA A 30 1.86 0.07 -3.09
C ALA A 30 0.55 -0.07 -3.87
N ASP A 31 0.07 -1.30 -4.04
CA ASP A 31 -1.18 -1.60 -4.76
C ASP A 31 -2.40 -1.04 -4.00
N THR A 32 -2.47 -1.19 -2.67
CA THR A 32 -3.59 -0.66 -1.86
C THR A 32 -3.60 0.86 -1.86
N TYR A 33 -2.44 1.50 -1.71
CA TYR A 33 -2.36 2.96 -1.75
C TYR A 33 -2.71 3.50 -3.15
N THR A 34 -2.29 2.81 -4.21
CA THR A 34 -2.68 3.15 -5.58
C THR A 34 -4.19 3.04 -5.78
N LEU A 35 -4.83 2.00 -5.25
CA LEU A 35 -6.29 1.85 -5.33
C LEU A 35 -6.99 3.00 -4.61
N TYR A 36 -6.60 3.28 -3.37
CA TYR A 36 -7.13 4.39 -2.57
C TYR A 36 -7.04 5.74 -3.29
N LEU A 37 -5.88 6.06 -3.85
CA LEU A 37 -5.69 7.30 -4.61
C LEU A 37 -6.57 7.36 -5.87
N LYS A 38 -6.74 6.24 -6.57
CA LYS A 38 -7.61 6.17 -7.75
C LYS A 38 -9.07 6.39 -7.39
N THR A 39 -9.57 5.75 -6.35
CA THR A 39 -10.97 5.91 -5.93
C THR A 39 -11.21 7.33 -5.42
N HIS A 40 -10.28 7.92 -4.66
CA HIS A 40 -10.36 9.34 -4.27
C HIS A 40 -10.33 10.29 -5.47
N ASN A 41 -9.49 10.00 -6.49
CA ASN A 41 -9.49 10.78 -7.72
C ASN A 41 -10.86 10.71 -8.43
N TYR A 42 -11.48 9.54 -8.52
CA TYR A 42 -12.81 9.39 -9.09
C TYR A 42 -13.88 10.09 -8.26
N HIS A 43 -13.81 9.99 -6.93
CA HIS A 43 -14.72 10.68 -6.02
C HIS A 43 -14.74 12.19 -6.27
N TRP A 44 -13.57 12.83 -6.44
CA TRP A 44 -13.50 14.27 -6.68
C TRP A 44 -13.83 14.70 -8.11
N ASN A 45 -13.61 13.84 -9.11
CA ASN A 45 -13.71 14.25 -10.52
C ASN A 45 -14.93 13.65 -11.26
N VAL A 46 -15.74 12.82 -10.62
CA VAL A 46 -16.95 12.26 -11.24
C VAL A 46 -17.99 13.35 -11.52
N VAL A 47 -18.64 13.28 -12.68
CA VAL A 47 -19.69 14.19 -13.12
C VAL A 47 -20.81 13.43 -13.87
N GLY A 48 -21.96 14.08 -14.07
CA GLY A 48 -23.06 13.55 -14.88
C GLY A 48 -24.26 13.03 -14.05
N PRO A 49 -25.26 12.41 -14.70
CA PRO A 49 -26.55 12.06 -14.07
C PRO A 49 -26.45 11.12 -12.88
N MET A 50 -25.39 10.32 -12.79
CA MET A 50 -25.15 9.38 -11.69
C MET A 50 -24.19 9.93 -10.62
N PHE A 51 -23.94 11.25 -10.60
CA PHE A 51 -22.97 11.88 -9.71
C PHE A 51 -23.10 11.41 -8.27
N ASN A 52 -24.27 11.55 -7.65
CA ASN A 52 -24.43 11.25 -6.23
C ASN A 52 -24.15 9.78 -5.89
N THR A 53 -24.69 8.85 -6.68
CA THR A 53 -24.48 7.41 -6.47
C THR A 53 -23.01 7.02 -6.60
N LEU A 54 -22.34 7.49 -7.67
CA LEU A 54 -20.93 7.14 -7.91
C LEU A 54 -19.99 7.86 -6.94
N HIS A 55 -20.26 9.12 -6.60
CA HIS A 55 -19.47 9.88 -5.65
C HIS A 55 -19.43 9.19 -4.28
N LEU A 56 -20.58 8.76 -3.76
CA LEU A 56 -20.66 8.00 -2.50
C LEU A 56 -19.97 6.64 -2.63
N MET A 57 -20.19 5.90 -3.73
CA MET A 57 -19.52 4.61 -3.95
C MET A 57 -17.98 4.73 -3.91
N PHE A 58 -17.41 5.82 -4.43
CA PHE A 58 -15.96 5.99 -4.48
C PHE A 58 -15.32 6.40 -3.13
N GLU A 59 -16.10 6.81 -2.13
CA GLU A 59 -15.59 7.23 -0.81
C GLU A 59 -15.41 6.07 0.18
N GLU A 60 -15.96 4.88 -0.12
CA GLU A 60 -15.96 3.71 0.76
C GLU A 60 -14.60 2.97 0.85
N GLN A 61 -13.55 3.47 0.19
CA GLN A 61 -12.19 2.89 0.23
C GLN A 61 -11.28 3.66 1.17
#